data_AF-A0A8H6Z853-F1
#
_entry.id   AF-A0A8H6Z853-F1
#
_cell.length_a   1.000
_cell.length_b   1.000
_cell.length_c   1.000
_cell.angle_alpha   90.00
_cell.angle_beta   90.00
_cell.angle_gamma   90.00
#
_symmetry.space_group_name_H-M   'P 1'
#
loop_
_entity.id
_entity.type
_entity.pdbx_description
1 polymer ?
#
loop_
_entity_poly.entity_id
_entity_poly.type
_entity_poly.pdbx_seq_one_letter_code
_entity_poly.pdbx_strand_id
1 'polypeptide(L)'
;MRATTVFSLLSFFLPTAFGSLGGLPNKIYGVNLGSWLVLEAWMLPQEWLDMGGQSCSDCSTCIATEFAFAKAYPDTVDQIFDEHWSTWFNQTDVDALAANGINTVRIPLGYWIVEALVDRSTEFYPRGGLAQLRRGLQQLNKAGIVAILDHHALPGVAAVNQQFSGNCTSTPMFYTDYNYHRALIWTSVMTTLSHVDPTFANVVAIEAVNEPIMDATQTPGYGDFQKNFVKVVRATEFLLGVPTAGYNAMPAPANGNFTAMVPQASGDIFTEEVRSVLLDAFPILLQLGVFGLSKKKTQLVTNFMDVNWQYNNPANPADAAIGPQGYDNHLYYVFGGVANADPVSYMTSICNLERVQNDAALGDSPLWFGEWGLPVQFNTTDAFLTQWADAQKLMYSQGAGWIFWNFKVEKSELAGDLAREWSYLEGVELGYLTKDPSKYNDPNVCVPYIIQPSSSASASASPTSTSASASETTSASASASAQPTTSASVSASEQATVSESTSTQPSASASA
;
A
#
# COMPACT_ATOMS: atom_id res chain seq x y z
N MET A 1 -18.20 -60.96 -0.46
CA MET A 1 -17.22 -59.90 -0.77
C MET A 1 -17.96 -58.57 -0.64
N ARG A 2 -17.69 -57.83 0.43
CA ARG A 2 -18.30 -56.52 0.70
C ARG A 2 -17.34 -55.46 0.17
N ALA A 3 -17.80 -54.65 -0.79
CA ALA A 3 -17.07 -53.49 -1.27
C ALA A 3 -17.30 -52.34 -0.27
N THR A 4 -16.22 -51.85 0.32
CA THR A 4 -16.24 -50.70 1.23
C THR A 4 -16.03 -49.45 0.38
N THR A 5 -17.11 -48.71 0.14
CA THR A 5 -17.06 -47.40 -0.52
C THR A 5 -16.58 -46.36 0.50
N VAL A 6 -15.39 -45.81 0.27
CA VAL A 6 -14.88 -44.67 1.04
C VAL A 6 -15.55 -43.41 0.50
N PHE A 7 -16.42 -42.79 1.29
CA PHE A 7 -16.96 -41.45 1.02
C PHE A 7 -15.88 -40.42 1.37
N SER A 8 -15.35 -39.75 0.34
CA SER A 8 -14.57 -38.52 0.52
C SER A 8 -15.54 -37.38 0.84
N LEU A 9 -15.46 -36.85 2.07
CA LEU A 9 -16.16 -35.63 2.48
C LEU A 9 -15.44 -34.43 1.85
N LEU A 10 -15.82 -34.06 0.63
CA LEU A 10 -15.62 -32.70 0.15
C LEU A 10 -16.57 -31.80 0.94
N SER A 11 -16.02 -31.06 1.90
CA SER A 11 -16.71 -29.93 2.52
C SER A 11 -17.00 -28.89 1.45
N PHE A 12 -18.23 -28.89 0.93
CA PHE A 12 -18.76 -27.79 0.15
C PHE A 12 -18.94 -26.59 1.08
N PHE A 13 -17.94 -25.70 1.10
CA PHE A 13 -18.17 -24.32 1.53
C PHE A 13 -19.16 -23.71 0.53
N LEU A 14 -20.40 -23.52 0.98
CA LEU A 14 -21.36 -22.65 0.30
C LEU A 14 -20.72 -21.25 0.25
N PRO A 15 -20.58 -20.61 -0.92
CA PRO A 15 -20.13 -19.23 -0.96
C PRO A 15 -21.21 -18.39 -0.28
N THR A 16 -20.91 -17.86 0.90
CA THR A 16 -21.64 -16.72 1.44
C THR A 16 -21.55 -15.64 0.38
N ALA A 17 -22.70 -15.25 -0.18
CA ALA A 17 -22.76 -14.10 -1.06
C ALA A 17 -22.31 -12.88 -0.26
N PHE A 18 -21.04 -12.50 -0.43
CA PHE A 18 -20.53 -11.22 0.02
C PHE A 18 -21.33 -10.16 -0.72
N GLY A 19 -22.26 -9.49 -0.02
CA GLY A 19 -22.81 -8.24 -0.53
C GLY A 19 -21.65 -7.28 -0.80
N SER A 20 -21.74 -6.49 -1.88
CA SER A 20 -20.71 -5.51 -2.24
C SER A 20 -20.30 -4.67 -1.01
N LEU A 21 -19.06 -4.84 -0.55
CA LEU A 21 -18.51 -4.12 0.60
C LEU A 21 -18.27 -2.65 0.19
N GLY A 22 -19.13 -1.72 0.61
CA GLY A 22 -18.91 -0.28 0.40
C GLY A 22 -18.84 0.17 -1.08
N GLY A 23 -19.35 -0.64 -2.01
CA GLY A 23 -19.25 -0.38 -3.45
C GLY A 23 -18.06 -1.06 -4.15
N LEU A 24 -17.23 -1.81 -3.42
CA LEU A 24 -16.22 -2.68 -4.05
C LEU A 24 -16.90 -3.79 -4.88
N PRO A 25 -16.26 -4.23 -5.99
CA PRO A 25 -16.70 -5.40 -6.72
C PRO A 25 -16.55 -6.67 -5.86
N ASN A 26 -17.31 -7.73 -6.19
CA ASN A 26 -17.21 -9.02 -5.50
C ASN A 26 -15.79 -9.61 -5.57
N LYS A 27 -15.07 -9.32 -6.66
CA LYS A 27 -13.65 -9.62 -6.82
C LYS A 27 -12.93 -8.41 -7.40
N ILE A 28 -11.82 -8.03 -6.77
CA ILE A 28 -10.92 -6.99 -7.24
C ILE A 28 -9.99 -7.60 -8.29
N TYR A 29 -10.04 -7.03 -9.49
CA TYR A 29 -9.09 -7.25 -10.57
C TYR A 29 -8.55 -5.87 -10.94
N GLY A 30 -7.46 -5.48 -10.27
CA GLY A 30 -7.01 -4.11 -10.30
C GLY A 30 -5.57 -3.91 -10.76
N VAL A 31 -5.24 -2.64 -10.96
CA VAL A 31 -3.87 -2.14 -11.14
C VAL A 31 -3.65 -0.92 -10.26
N ASN A 32 -2.41 -0.71 -9.83
CA ASN A 32 -2.00 0.56 -9.27
C ASN A 32 -1.86 1.60 -10.38
N LEU A 33 -2.04 2.88 -10.04
CA LEU A 33 -1.69 4.02 -10.89
C LEU A 33 -0.41 4.69 -10.35
N GLY A 34 0.61 3.86 -10.12
CA GLY A 34 1.93 4.25 -9.66
C GLY A 34 2.62 5.22 -10.62
N SER A 35 3.44 6.09 -10.04
CA SER A 35 4.06 7.21 -10.74
C SER A 35 3.12 8.19 -11.43
N TRP A 36 1.81 8.19 -11.10
CA TRP A 36 0.91 9.23 -11.59
C TRP A 36 0.87 10.45 -10.67
N LEU A 37 0.37 10.32 -9.43
CA LEU A 37 0.23 11.46 -8.50
C LEU A 37 1.24 11.40 -7.34
N VAL A 38 2.06 10.35 -7.30
CA VAL A 38 3.28 10.21 -6.51
C VAL A 38 4.29 9.52 -7.42
N LEU A 39 5.32 10.26 -7.84
CA LEU A 39 6.31 9.84 -8.82
C LEU A 39 7.44 9.04 -8.19
N GLU A 40 7.73 7.87 -8.78
CA GLU A 40 8.94 7.09 -8.50
C GLU A 40 9.81 6.99 -9.77
N ALA A 41 11.03 7.51 -9.68
CA ALA A 41 11.89 7.74 -10.84
C ALA A 41 12.27 6.44 -11.57
N TRP A 42 12.28 5.30 -10.88
CA TRP A 42 12.61 4.01 -11.49
C TRP A 42 11.55 3.53 -12.50
N MET A 43 10.31 4.02 -12.41
CA MET A 43 9.22 3.61 -13.31
C MET A 43 9.23 4.36 -14.65
N LEU A 44 9.89 5.51 -14.69
CA LEU A 44 10.01 6.37 -15.87
C LEU A 44 11.37 7.07 -15.93
N PRO A 45 12.48 6.30 -15.99
CA PRO A 45 13.81 6.86 -15.82
C PRO A 45 14.19 7.88 -16.89
N GLN A 46 13.76 7.72 -18.16
CA GLN A 46 14.05 8.69 -19.20
C GLN A 46 13.20 9.96 -19.02
N GLU A 47 11.89 9.85 -18.84
CA GLU A 47 11.01 10.98 -18.57
C GLU A 47 11.45 11.74 -17.31
N TRP A 48 11.89 11.06 -16.25
CA TRP A 48 12.40 11.71 -15.04
C TRP A 48 13.65 12.56 -15.31
N LEU A 49 14.59 12.05 -16.12
CA LEU A 49 15.76 12.84 -16.54
C LEU A 49 15.37 14.01 -17.44
N ASP A 50 14.41 13.82 -18.34
CA ASP A 50 13.92 14.85 -19.26
C ASP A 50 13.20 15.99 -18.51
N MET A 51 12.48 15.67 -17.43
CA MET A 51 11.90 16.65 -16.50
C MET A 51 12.98 17.48 -15.78
N GLY A 52 14.20 16.97 -15.65
CA GLY A 52 15.30 17.59 -14.91
C GLY A 52 15.64 16.91 -13.57
N GLY A 53 15.10 15.72 -13.33
CA GLY A 53 15.45 14.85 -12.23
C GLY A 53 16.84 14.22 -12.39
N GLN A 54 17.24 13.43 -11.39
CA GLN A 54 18.53 12.75 -11.36
C GLN A 54 18.36 11.29 -10.95
N SER A 55 19.26 10.44 -11.46
CA SER A 55 19.38 9.04 -11.06
C SER A 55 20.59 8.86 -10.14
N CYS A 56 20.38 8.23 -8.98
CA CYS A 56 21.41 7.96 -7.99
C CYS A 56 21.08 6.69 -7.22
N SER A 57 22.11 6.04 -6.65
CA SER A 57 21.95 4.84 -5.82
C SER A 57 21.35 5.14 -4.45
N ASP A 58 21.54 6.36 -3.95
CA ASP A 58 20.98 6.85 -2.69
C ASP A 58 20.08 8.04 -2.99
N CYS A 59 18.76 7.82 -2.91
CA CYS A 59 17.75 8.83 -3.24
C CYS A 59 17.80 10.09 -2.37
N SER A 60 18.53 10.08 -1.24
CA SER A 60 18.70 11.26 -0.39
C SER A 60 19.77 12.23 -0.91
N THR A 61 20.57 11.80 -1.90
CA THR A 61 21.75 12.54 -2.37
C THR A 61 21.57 13.26 -3.70
N CYS A 62 20.43 13.07 -4.37
CA CYS A 62 20.16 13.66 -5.68
C CYS A 62 18.69 14.08 -5.83
N ILE A 63 18.34 14.64 -6.99
CA ILE A 63 16.95 14.98 -7.35
C ILE A 63 16.21 13.69 -7.75
N ALA A 64 16.00 12.78 -6.79
CA ALA A 64 15.34 11.48 -7.00
C ALA A 64 13.88 11.44 -6.50
N THR A 65 13.39 12.53 -5.89
CA THR A 65 12.03 12.60 -5.33
C THR A 65 11.33 13.90 -5.73
N GLU A 66 10.00 13.91 -5.67
CA GLU A 66 9.21 15.12 -5.89
C GLU A 66 9.64 16.27 -4.96
N PHE A 67 9.99 15.96 -3.71
CA PHE A 67 10.48 16.96 -2.76
C PHE A 67 11.78 17.61 -3.22
N ALA A 68 12.77 16.80 -3.59
CA ALA A 68 14.04 17.31 -4.08
C ALA A 68 13.87 18.08 -5.38
N PHE A 69 12.96 17.64 -6.25
CA PHE A 69 12.66 18.29 -7.53
C PHE A 69 12.00 19.65 -7.32
N ALA A 70 10.94 19.72 -6.51
CA ALA A 70 10.24 20.96 -6.21
C ALA A 70 11.16 21.99 -5.55
N LYS A 71 12.11 21.53 -4.73
CA LYS A 71 13.14 22.37 -4.12
C LYS A 71 14.14 22.92 -5.14
N ALA A 72 14.50 22.12 -6.15
CA ALA A 72 15.43 22.52 -7.20
C ALA A 72 14.81 23.47 -8.24
N TYR A 73 13.52 23.30 -8.53
CA TYR A 73 12.81 24.02 -9.60
C TYR A 73 11.52 24.71 -9.13
N PRO A 74 11.56 25.57 -8.09
CA PRO A 74 10.35 26.10 -7.45
C PRO A 74 9.44 26.93 -8.37
N ASP A 75 9.99 27.52 -9.43
CA ASP A 75 9.25 28.39 -10.36
C ASP A 75 8.58 27.63 -11.50
N THR A 76 9.05 26.42 -11.84
CA THR A 76 8.58 25.63 -12.98
C THR A 76 7.97 24.30 -12.60
N VAL A 77 8.13 23.86 -11.34
CA VAL A 77 7.68 22.55 -10.84
C VAL A 77 6.22 22.27 -11.16
N ASP A 78 5.30 23.22 -10.95
CA ASP A 78 3.88 22.97 -11.17
C ASP A 78 3.55 22.70 -12.63
N GLN A 79 4.18 23.44 -13.56
CA GLN A 79 3.96 23.24 -14.99
C GLN A 79 4.53 21.89 -15.45
N ILE A 80 5.72 21.53 -14.97
CA ILE A 80 6.38 20.27 -15.32
C ILE A 80 5.56 19.08 -14.81
N PHE A 81 5.08 19.14 -13.57
CA PHE A 81 4.24 18.09 -13.01
C PHE A 81 2.85 18.05 -13.64
N ASP A 82 2.25 19.18 -14.02
CA ASP A 82 0.98 19.17 -14.77
C ASP A 82 1.12 18.48 -16.13
N GLU A 83 2.23 18.71 -16.85
CA GLU A 83 2.54 17.99 -18.09
C GLU A 83 2.66 16.49 -17.84
N HIS A 84 3.52 16.07 -16.91
CA HIS A 84 3.69 14.67 -16.51
C HIS A 84 2.36 14.01 -16.13
N TRP A 85 1.59 14.62 -15.22
CA TRP A 85 0.29 14.09 -14.80
C TRP A 85 -0.68 13.93 -15.97
N SER A 86 -0.66 14.86 -16.93
CA SER A 86 -1.56 14.88 -18.08
C SER A 86 -1.24 13.79 -19.10
N THR A 87 0.03 13.42 -19.25
CA THR A 87 0.53 12.47 -20.26
C THR A 87 0.72 11.08 -19.69
N TRP A 88 1.24 10.94 -18.45
CA TRP A 88 1.51 9.66 -17.81
C TRP A 88 0.26 8.85 -17.53
N PHE A 89 -0.86 9.48 -17.17
CA PHE A 89 -2.14 8.77 -17.10
C PHE A 89 -3.22 9.59 -17.79
N ASN A 90 -3.79 9.02 -18.85
CA ASN A 90 -4.79 9.69 -19.68
C ASN A 90 -5.88 8.71 -20.17
N GLN A 91 -6.81 9.21 -20.99
CA GLN A 91 -7.95 8.43 -21.47
C GLN A 91 -7.53 7.15 -22.23
N THR A 92 -6.40 7.17 -22.94
CA THR A 92 -5.89 5.98 -23.64
C THR A 92 -5.58 4.85 -22.67
N ASP A 93 -4.98 5.18 -21.52
CA ASP A 93 -4.69 4.20 -20.47
C ASP A 93 -6.00 3.67 -19.86
N VAL A 94 -6.97 4.56 -19.58
CA VAL A 94 -8.29 4.16 -19.07
C VAL A 94 -9.01 3.20 -20.03
N ASP A 95 -8.99 3.51 -21.34
CA ASP A 95 -9.59 2.67 -22.36
C ASP A 95 -8.91 1.30 -22.46
N ALA A 96 -7.58 1.26 -22.34
CA ALA A 96 -6.81 0.02 -22.31
C ALA A 96 -7.12 -0.83 -21.07
N LEU A 97 -7.25 -0.21 -19.88
CA LEU A 97 -7.63 -0.90 -18.66
C LEU A 97 -9.04 -1.50 -18.77
N ALA A 98 -10.00 -0.71 -19.24
CA ALA A 98 -11.38 -1.17 -19.46
C ALA A 98 -11.44 -2.31 -20.49
N ALA A 99 -10.68 -2.22 -21.58
CA ALA A 99 -10.60 -3.26 -22.60
C ALA A 99 -10.00 -4.58 -22.08
N ASN A 100 -9.17 -4.51 -21.03
CA ASN A 100 -8.58 -5.66 -20.33
C ASN A 100 -9.35 -6.03 -19.04
N GLY A 101 -10.62 -5.62 -18.92
CA GLY A 101 -11.52 -6.07 -17.86
C GLY A 101 -11.14 -5.62 -16.45
N ILE A 102 -10.21 -4.66 -16.30
CA ILE A 102 -9.85 -4.08 -15.00
C ILE A 102 -11.07 -3.38 -14.42
N ASN A 103 -11.37 -3.65 -13.15
CA ASN A 103 -12.56 -3.13 -12.48
C ASN A 103 -12.24 -2.17 -11.32
N THR A 104 -11.01 -2.16 -10.84
CA THR A 104 -10.56 -1.34 -9.71
C THR A 104 -9.18 -0.74 -10.01
N VAL A 105 -8.95 0.49 -9.57
CA VAL A 105 -7.60 1.07 -9.49
C VAL A 105 -7.28 1.47 -8.06
N ARG A 106 -6.02 1.31 -7.67
CA ARG A 106 -5.45 1.93 -6.47
C ARG A 106 -4.62 3.13 -6.90
N ILE A 107 -4.87 4.29 -6.28
CA ILE A 107 -4.28 5.57 -6.69
C ILE A 107 -3.40 6.08 -5.55
N PRO A 108 -2.06 5.96 -5.66
CA PRO A 108 -1.12 6.57 -4.74
C PRO A 108 -1.25 8.09 -4.70
N LEU A 109 -1.47 8.65 -3.50
CA LEU A 109 -1.58 10.08 -3.27
C LEU A 109 -0.64 10.55 -2.16
N GLY A 110 0.11 11.62 -2.42
CA GLY A 110 0.81 12.34 -1.38
C GLY A 110 -0.11 13.30 -0.63
N TYR A 111 0.16 13.54 0.65
CA TYR A 111 -0.64 14.47 1.46
C TYR A 111 -0.70 15.89 0.86
N TRP A 112 0.32 16.26 0.08
CA TRP A 112 0.42 17.55 -0.61
C TRP A 112 -0.65 17.78 -1.68
N ILE A 113 -1.41 16.74 -2.09
CA ILE A 113 -2.60 16.92 -2.92
C ILE A 113 -3.64 17.83 -2.24
N VAL A 114 -3.63 17.87 -0.90
CA VAL A 114 -4.34 18.87 -0.10
C VAL A 114 -3.35 19.99 0.21
N GLU A 115 -3.21 20.93 -0.71
CA GLU A 115 -2.12 21.93 -0.68
C GLU A 115 -2.08 22.80 0.59
N ALA A 116 -3.23 22.99 1.26
CA ALA A 116 -3.32 23.73 2.51
C ALA A 116 -2.65 23.04 3.70
N LEU A 117 -2.36 21.73 3.60
CA LEU A 117 -1.59 21.00 4.61
C LEU A 117 -0.09 21.23 4.50
N VAL A 118 0.41 21.70 3.36
CA VAL A 118 1.85 21.83 3.11
C VAL A 118 2.38 23.12 3.73
N ASP A 119 3.33 23.00 4.66
CA ASP A 119 4.11 24.14 5.15
C ASP A 119 5.14 24.55 4.10
N ARG A 120 4.73 25.47 3.23
CA ARG A 120 5.57 25.96 2.11
C ARG A 120 6.87 26.66 2.53
N SER A 121 7.10 26.88 3.83
CA SER A 121 8.38 27.39 4.32
C SER A 121 9.45 26.30 4.47
N THR A 122 9.04 25.03 4.64
CA THR A 122 9.94 23.90 4.91
C THR A 122 9.69 22.70 4.00
N GLU A 123 8.52 22.63 3.37
CA GLU A 123 8.08 21.52 2.53
C GLU A 123 7.91 21.94 1.07
N PHE A 124 8.49 21.17 0.16
CA PHE A 124 8.52 21.46 -1.27
C PHE A 124 7.79 20.34 -2.01
N TYR A 125 6.70 20.67 -2.71
CA TYR A 125 5.91 19.72 -3.50
C TYR A 125 5.18 20.45 -4.63
N PRO A 126 4.93 19.80 -5.77
CA PRO A 126 4.12 20.37 -6.85
C PRO A 126 2.68 20.70 -6.39
N ARG A 127 2.06 21.68 -7.05
CA ARG A 127 0.66 22.07 -6.88
C ARG A 127 -0.18 21.63 -8.08
N GLY A 128 -1.49 21.52 -7.90
CA GLY A 128 -2.45 21.19 -8.96
C GLY A 128 -2.90 19.72 -9.03
N GLY A 129 -2.28 18.82 -8.26
CA GLY A 129 -2.56 17.38 -8.31
C GLY A 129 -4.04 17.01 -8.10
N LEU A 130 -4.79 17.79 -7.30
CA LEU A 130 -6.24 17.55 -7.10
C LEU A 130 -7.06 17.73 -8.39
N ALA A 131 -6.67 18.65 -9.27
CA ALA A 131 -7.33 18.82 -10.56
C ALA A 131 -7.10 17.61 -11.48
N GLN A 132 -5.89 17.03 -11.42
CA GLN A 132 -5.53 15.82 -12.16
C GLN A 132 -6.26 14.59 -11.61
N LEU A 133 -6.35 14.44 -10.28
CA LEU A 133 -7.15 13.40 -9.65
C LEU A 133 -8.61 13.47 -10.10
N ARG A 134 -9.23 14.67 -10.10
CA ARG A 134 -10.60 14.87 -10.60
C ARG A 134 -10.76 14.44 -12.06
N ARG A 135 -9.80 14.80 -12.93
CA ARG A 135 -9.79 14.39 -14.34
C ARG A 135 -9.77 12.86 -14.45
N GLY A 136 -8.81 12.19 -13.81
CA GLY A 136 -8.67 10.74 -13.91
C GLY A 136 -9.86 9.99 -13.31
N LEU A 137 -10.36 10.38 -12.13
CA LEU A 137 -11.54 9.76 -11.53
C LEU A 137 -12.79 9.91 -12.42
N GLN A 138 -12.96 11.05 -13.09
CA GLN A 138 -14.06 11.24 -14.04
C GLN A 138 -13.94 10.29 -15.24
N GLN A 139 -12.74 10.06 -15.76
CA GLN A 139 -12.50 9.12 -16.87
C GLN A 139 -12.75 7.67 -16.43
N LEU A 140 -12.20 7.27 -15.27
CA LEU A 140 -12.38 5.95 -14.67
C LEU A 140 -13.85 5.66 -14.37
N ASN A 141 -14.59 6.62 -13.82
CA ASN A 141 -16.02 6.46 -13.53
C ASN A 141 -16.84 6.20 -14.80
N LYS A 142 -16.53 6.90 -15.91
CA LYS A 142 -17.19 6.65 -17.21
C LYS A 142 -16.89 5.26 -17.77
N ALA A 143 -15.72 4.70 -17.45
CA ALA A 143 -15.33 3.35 -17.81
C ALA A 143 -15.89 2.27 -16.86
N GLY A 144 -16.58 2.66 -15.78
CA GLY A 144 -17.09 1.73 -14.77
C GLY A 144 -16.02 1.16 -13.83
N ILE A 145 -14.87 1.82 -13.73
CA ILE A 145 -13.75 1.42 -12.88
C ILE A 145 -13.84 2.16 -11.54
N VAL A 146 -13.82 1.42 -10.43
CA VAL A 146 -13.84 2.01 -9.07
C VAL A 146 -12.43 2.35 -8.59
N ALA A 147 -12.32 3.27 -7.63
CA ALA A 147 -11.03 3.74 -7.12
C ALA A 147 -10.88 3.52 -5.60
N ILE A 148 -9.69 3.07 -5.22
CA ILE A 148 -9.15 3.12 -3.86
C ILE A 148 -8.18 4.29 -3.82
N LEU A 149 -8.43 5.27 -2.94
CA LEU A 149 -7.50 6.37 -2.72
C LEU A 149 -6.51 5.96 -1.65
N ASP A 150 -5.24 5.92 -2.01
CA ASP A 150 -4.19 5.48 -1.09
C ASP A 150 -3.38 6.66 -0.58
N HIS A 151 -3.32 6.82 0.74
CA HIS A 151 -2.48 7.82 1.38
C HIS A 151 -1.03 7.32 1.38
N HIS A 152 -0.41 7.44 0.21
CA HIS A 152 0.85 6.80 -0.12
C HIS A 152 2.06 7.49 0.50
N ALA A 153 2.04 8.82 0.52
CA ALA A 153 3.09 9.64 1.11
C ALA A 153 2.54 10.57 2.19
N LEU A 154 2.89 10.25 3.44
CA LEU A 154 2.32 10.87 4.64
C LEU A 154 3.08 12.15 5.02
N PRO A 155 2.44 13.10 5.73
CA PRO A 155 3.14 14.21 6.37
C PRO A 155 4.28 13.69 7.24
N GLY A 156 5.49 14.21 7.04
CA GLY A 156 6.65 13.81 7.82
C GLY A 156 7.25 12.44 7.48
N VAL A 157 6.89 11.79 6.37
CA VAL A 157 7.52 10.53 5.89
C VAL A 157 7.27 9.34 6.81
N ALA A 158 6.40 8.42 6.37
CA ALA A 158 6.08 7.19 7.08
C ALA A 158 7.11 6.07 6.81
N ALA A 159 7.64 5.97 5.59
CA ALA A 159 8.66 4.99 5.22
C ALA A 159 9.98 5.69 4.82
N VAL A 160 11.08 5.34 5.50
CA VAL A 160 12.38 5.99 5.33
C VAL A 160 13.14 5.45 4.13
N ASN A 161 13.99 6.29 3.52
CA ASN A 161 14.83 5.95 2.37
C ASN A 161 14.06 5.44 1.14
N GLN A 162 12.81 5.89 0.96
CA GLN A 162 11.94 5.47 -0.13
C GLN A 162 11.51 6.69 -0.96
N GLN A 163 11.51 6.55 -2.29
CA GLN A 163 11.04 7.60 -3.20
C GLN A 163 9.53 7.77 -3.11
N PHE A 164 8.79 6.65 -2.96
CA PHE A 164 7.33 6.64 -2.86
C PHE A 164 6.79 7.42 -1.65
N SER A 165 7.62 7.68 -0.63
CA SER A 165 7.28 8.55 0.51
C SER A 165 7.31 10.04 0.18
N GLY A 166 7.56 10.43 -1.08
CA GLY A 166 7.63 11.82 -1.54
C GLY A 166 8.92 12.55 -1.19
N ASN A 167 9.57 12.19 -0.08
CA ASN A 167 10.87 12.68 0.34
C ASN A 167 11.73 11.55 0.90
N CYS A 168 12.89 11.32 0.27
CA CYS A 168 13.80 10.25 0.67
C CYS A 168 14.71 10.74 1.81
N THR A 169 14.41 10.31 3.02
CA THR A 169 15.12 10.67 4.26
C THR A 169 15.21 9.46 5.19
N SER A 170 16.26 9.42 6.01
CA SER A 170 16.46 8.38 7.03
C SER A 170 15.72 8.67 8.35
N THR A 171 15.14 9.86 8.50
CA THR A 171 14.47 10.29 9.73
C THR A 171 12.96 10.38 9.50
N PRO A 172 12.16 9.47 10.07
CA PRO A 172 10.71 9.56 10.00
C PRO A 172 10.20 10.57 11.02
N MET A 173 9.29 11.43 10.60
CA MET A 173 8.59 12.41 11.43
C MET A 173 7.08 12.16 11.46
N PHE A 174 6.58 11.19 10.68
CA PHE A 174 5.16 10.86 10.62
C PHE A 174 4.60 10.40 11.97
N TYR A 175 5.35 9.60 12.72
CA TYR A 175 4.93 8.98 13.99
C TYR A 175 4.96 9.98 15.18
N THR A 176 4.27 11.10 15.02
CA THR A 176 4.13 12.18 16.00
C THR A 176 2.70 12.70 15.99
N ASP A 177 2.22 13.20 17.13
CA ASP A 177 0.86 13.77 17.24
C ASP A 177 0.60 14.84 16.16
N TYR A 178 1.60 15.68 15.88
CA TYR A 178 1.50 16.73 14.86
C TYR A 178 1.24 16.17 13.45
N ASN A 179 2.02 15.19 12.99
CA ASN A 179 1.88 14.66 11.63
C ASN A 179 0.73 13.66 11.51
N TYR A 180 0.39 12.93 12.58
CA TYR A 180 -0.87 12.18 12.65
C TYR A 180 -2.08 13.09 12.49
N HIS A 181 -2.12 14.22 13.19
CA HIS A 181 -3.21 15.18 13.07
C HIS A 181 -3.35 15.71 11.63
N ARG A 182 -2.24 16.07 10.98
CA ARG A 182 -2.23 16.48 9.56
C ARG A 182 -2.76 15.39 8.62
N ALA A 183 -2.38 14.13 8.85
CA ALA A 183 -2.85 13.00 8.07
C ALA A 183 -4.36 12.72 8.30
N LEU A 184 -4.88 12.97 9.50
CA LEU A 184 -6.30 12.89 9.80
C LEU A 184 -7.09 14.05 9.15
N ILE A 185 -6.54 15.25 9.07
CA ILE A 185 -7.15 16.35 8.29
C ILE A 185 -7.27 15.95 6.81
N TRP A 186 -6.20 15.40 6.23
CA TRP A 186 -6.24 14.85 4.87
C TRP A 186 -7.37 13.82 4.72
N THR A 187 -7.51 12.91 5.69
CA THR A 187 -8.56 11.89 5.71
C THR A 187 -9.96 12.51 5.67
N SER A 188 -10.22 13.54 6.47
CA SER A 188 -11.52 14.23 6.48
C SER A 188 -11.80 14.94 5.14
N VAL A 189 -10.79 15.60 4.56
CA VAL A 189 -10.91 16.28 3.26
C VAL A 189 -11.23 15.27 2.14
N MET A 190 -10.47 14.18 2.04
CA MET A 190 -10.66 13.17 1.00
C MET A 190 -11.96 12.38 1.17
N THR A 191 -12.38 12.11 2.42
CA THR A 191 -13.69 11.53 2.71
C THR A 191 -14.82 12.45 2.25
N THR A 192 -14.70 13.75 2.52
CA THR A 192 -15.72 14.73 2.10
C THR A 192 -15.82 14.84 0.59
N LEU A 193 -14.68 14.95 -0.11
CA LEU A 193 -14.63 14.96 -1.57
C LEU A 193 -15.30 13.72 -2.15
N SER A 194 -14.99 12.54 -1.61
CA SER A 194 -15.54 11.25 -2.05
C SER A 194 -17.06 11.14 -1.95
N HIS A 195 -17.68 11.92 -1.07
CA HIS A 195 -19.12 11.91 -0.84
C HIS A 195 -19.87 13.07 -1.54
N VAL A 196 -19.21 14.20 -1.76
CA VAL A 196 -19.85 15.45 -2.21
C VAL A 196 -19.51 15.80 -3.66
N ASP A 197 -18.25 15.60 -4.06
CA ASP A 197 -17.76 15.94 -5.40
C ASP A 197 -18.15 14.85 -6.41
N PRO A 198 -18.96 15.14 -7.44
CA PRO A 198 -19.38 14.15 -8.43
C PRO A 198 -18.24 13.44 -9.16
N THR A 199 -17.06 14.07 -9.27
CA THR A 199 -15.93 13.43 -9.94
C THR A 199 -15.40 12.25 -9.13
N PHE A 200 -15.67 12.19 -7.82
CA PHE A 200 -15.24 11.11 -6.93
C PHE A 200 -16.30 10.02 -6.75
N ALA A 201 -17.38 10.00 -7.54
CA ALA A 201 -18.50 9.08 -7.35
C ALA A 201 -18.11 7.58 -7.40
N ASN A 202 -17.01 7.24 -8.06
CA ASN A 202 -16.46 5.89 -8.16
C ASN A 202 -15.41 5.56 -7.08
N VAL A 203 -15.12 6.48 -6.15
CA VAL A 203 -14.26 6.19 -4.99
C VAL A 203 -15.01 5.33 -4.00
N VAL A 204 -14.45 4.19 -3.63
CA VAL A 204 -15.10 3.18 -2.78
C VAL A 204 -14.32 2.88 -1.51
N ALA A 205 -13.02 3.17 -1.48
CA ALA A 205 -12.17 2.96 -0.32
C ALA A 205 -11.12 4.09 -0.17
N ILE A 206 -10.67 4.28 1.07
CA ILE A 206 -9.52 5.14 1.41
C ILE A 206 -8.58 4.35 2.30
N GLU A 207 -7.31 4.27 1.92
CA GLU A 207 -6.24 3.63 2.68
C GLU A 207 -5.53 4.63 3.59
N ALA A 208 -5.28 4.21 4.83
CA ALA A 208 -4.79 5.10 5.88
C ALA A 208 -3.32 5.48 5.70
N VAL A 209 -2.48 4.50 5.38
CA VAL A 209 -1.02 4.61 5.25
C VAL A 209 -0.53 3.50 4.34
N ASN A 210 0.21 3.85 3.29
CA ASN A 210 1.02 2.89 2.53
C ASN A 210 2.30 2.56 3.29
N GLU A 211 2.60 1.26 3.41
CA GLU A 211 3.90 0.73 3.82
C GLU A 211 4.58 1.45 5.02
N PRO A 212 3.94 1.57 6.21
CA PRO A 212 4.61 2.12 7.38
C PRO A 212 5.84 1.28 7.75
N ILE A 213 6.71 1.82 8.61
CA ILE A 213 7.87 1.07 9.13
C ILE A 213 7.39 -0.26 9.74
N MET A 214 7.97 -1.37 9.28
CA MET A 214 7.54 -2.71 9.66
C MET A 214 7.83 -3.04 11.14
N ASP A 215 8.85 -2.46 11.74
CA ASP A 215 9.11 -2.65 13.18
C ASP A 215 8.16 -1.79 14.02
N ALA A 216 7.16 -2.41 14.65
CA ALA A 216 6.15 -1.69 15.44
C ALA A 216 6.74 -0.90 16.62
N THR A 217 7.94 -1.25 17.09
CA THR A 217 8.63 -0.49 18.14
C THR A 217 9.07 0.90 17.68
N GLN A 218 9.14 1.12 16.36
CA GLN A 218 9.53 2.38 15.72
C GLN A 218 8.33 3.22 15.26
N THR A 219 7.09 2.76 15.51
CA THR A 219 5.85 3.43 15.10
C THR A 219 4.97 3.79 16.31
N PRO A 220 5.45 4.65 17.23
CA PRO A 220 4.70 4.99 18.45
C PRO A 220 3.32 5.59 18.11
N GLY A 221 2.29 5.16 18.85
CA GLY A 221 0.92 5.67 18.69
C GLY A 221 0.20 5.23 17.40
N TYR A 222 0.80 4.37 16.57
CA TYR A 222 0.23 4.01 15.27
C TYR A 222 -1.15 3.34 15.36
N GLY A 223 -1.38 2.47 16.34
CA GLY A 223 -2.70 1.87 16.58
C GLY A 223 -3.78 2.87 16.97
N ASP A 224 -3.42 3.95 17.69
CA ASP A 224 -4.35 5.03 18.02
C ASP A 224 -4.64 5.90 16.81
N PHE A 225 -3.63 6.15 15.96
CA PHE A 225 -3.83 6.78 14.66
C PHE A 225 -4.81 5.98 13.78
N GLN A 226 -4.65 4.65 13.68
CA GLN A 226 -5.57 3.79 12.92
C GLN A 226 -7.02 3.90 13.41
N LYS A 227 -7.23 3.88 14.74
CA LYS A 227 -8.55 4.07 15.35
C LYS A 227 -9.12 5.46 15.05
N ASN A 228 -8.31 6.51 15.15
CA ASN A 228 -8.74 7.86 14.84
C ASN A 228 -9.04 8.05 13.35
N PHE A 229 -8.30 7.40 12.45
CA PHE A 229 -8.57 7.41 11.01
C PHE A 229 -9.98 6.90 10.72
N VAL A 230 -10.34 5.72 11.25
CA VAL A 230 -11.70 5.18 11.06
C VAL A 230 -12.75 6.12 11.64
N LYS A 231 -12.53 6.65 12.85
CA LYS A 231 -13.47 7.58 13.48
C LYS A 231 -13.63 8.87 12.69
N VAL A 232 -12.57 9.43 12.09
CA VAL A 232 -12.64 10.62 11.22
C VAL A 232 -13.47 10.31 9.98
N VAL A 233 -13.24 9.16 9.31
CA VAL A 233 -14.06 8.75 8.17
C VAL A 233 -15.53 8.66 8.58
N ARG A 234 -15.84 7.93 9.67
CA ARG A 234 -17.22 7.72 10.13
C ARG A 234 -17.89 9.00 10.61
N ALA A 235 -17.17 9.88 11.30
CA ALA A 235 -17.68 11.16 11.76
C ALA A 235 -17.95 12.11 10.60
N THR A 236 -17.07 12.14 9.59
CA THR A 236 -17.27 12.90 8.35
C THR A 236 -18.51 12.39 7.60
N GLU A 237 -18.62 11.08 7.39
CA GLU A 237 -19.78 10.42 6.78
C GLU A 237 -21.09 10.74 7.52
N PHE A 238 -21.06 10.63 8.84
CA PHE A 238 -22.19 10.93 9.70
C PHE A 238 -22.67 12.38 9.51
N LEU A 239 -21.74 13.33 9.53
CA LEU A 239 -22.06 14.74 9.31
C LEU A 239 -22.64 14.98 7.92
N LEU A 240 -22.13 14.30 6.89
CA LEU A 240 -22.64 14.39 5.52
C LEU A 240 -23.97 13.66 5.28
N GLY A 241 -24.55 13.05 6.32
CA GLY A 241 -25.83 12.34 6.27
C GLY A 241 -25.74 10.98 5.58
N VAL A 242 -24.59 10.32 5.67
CA VAL A 242 -24.40 8.92 5.31
C VAL A 242 -24.75 8.07 6.55
N PRO A 243 -25.55 7.00 6.42
CA PRO A 243 -25.84 6.11 7.54
C PRO A 243 -24.56 5.48 8.10
N THR A 244 -24.33 5.67 9.41
CA THR A 244 -23.17 5.12 10.12
C THR A 244 -23.68 4.12 11.16
N ALA A 245 -23.25 2.86 11.08
CA ALA A 245 -23.70 1.80 11.99
C ALA A 245 -23.49 2.18 13.46
N GLY A 246 -24.52 2.03 14.29
CA GLY A 246 -24.48 2.38 15.71
C GLY A 246 -24.79 3.85 16.04
N TYR A 247 -24.95 4.72 15.02
CA TYR A 247 -25.22 6.15 15.21
C TYR A 247 -26.51 6.57 14.49
N ASN A 248 -27.44 7.17 15.21
CA ASN A 248 -28.66 7.72 14.63
C ASN A 248 -28.34 8.92 13.76
N ALA A 249 -28.71 8.88 12.48
CA ALA A 249 -28.45 9.98 11.54
C ALA A 249 -28.87 11.34 12.12
N MET A 250 -27.95 12.31 12.13
CA MET A 250 -28.31 13.68 12.50
C MET A 250 -29.17 14.32 11.39
N PRO A 251 -30.17 15.14 11.74
CA PRO A 251 -30.86 15.97 10.76
C PRO A 251 -29.83 16.82 10.02
N ALA A 252 -29.84 16.75 8.68
CA ALA A 252 -28.97 17.57 7.86
C ALA A 252 -29.17 19.06 8.18
N PRO A 253 -28.09 19.85 8.27
CA PRO A 253 -28.23 21.28 8.51
C PRO A 253 -28.87 21.90 7.26
N ALA A 254 -29.91 22.72 7.45
CA ALA A 254 -30.68 23.32 6.36
C ALA A 254 -29.82 24.11 5.34
N ASN A 255 -28.63 24.55 5.76
CA ASN A 255 -27.71 25.37 4.95
C ASN A 255 -26.46 24.59 4.49
N GLY A 256 -26.38 23.28 4.72
CA GLY A 256 -25.21 22.46 4.34
C GLY A 256 -23.92 22.79 5.09
N ASN A 257 -23.99 23.59 6.16
CA ASN A 257 -22.84 23.96 6.98
C ASN A 257 -22.68 22.99 8.17
N PHE A 258 -21.84 21.97 7.99
CA PHE A 258 -21.66 20.89 8.97
C PHE A 258 -20.80 21.28 10.17
N THR A 259 -20.01 22.36 10.13
CA THR A 259 -19.19 22.75 11.30
C THR A 259 -20.02 23.22 12.48
N ALA A 260 -21.18 23.81 12.23
CA ALA A 260 -22.12 24.16 13.29
C ALA A 260 -22.62 22.92 14.06
N MET A 261 -22.51 21.72 13.46
CA MET A 261 -22.93 20.45 14.05
C MET A 261 -21.81 19.75 14.82
N VAL A 262 -20.53 20.03 14.54
CA VAL A 262 -19.40 19.35 15.20
C VAL A 262 -19.45 19.47 16.73
N PRO A 263 -19.73 20.65 17.34
CA PRO A 263 -19.85 20.75 18.80
C PRO A 263 -21.07 20.02 19.38
N GLN A 264 -22.11 19.81 18.57
CA GLN A 264 -23.36 19.16 18.98
C GLN A 264 -23.34 17.65 18.75
N ALA A 265 -22.37 17.16 17.98
CA ALA A 265 -22.22 15.76 17.67
C ALA A 265 -21.76 14.96 18.89
N SER A 266 -22.54 13.93 19.22
CA SER A 266 -22.31 13.02 20.36
C SER A 266 -22.11 11.60 19.88
N GLY A 267 -21.24 10.84 20.56
CA GLY A 267 -20.89 9.46 20.22
C GLY A 267 -19.40 9.22 20.42
N ASP A 268 -19.00 7.95 20.53
CA ASP A 268 -17.62 7.51 20.74
C ASP A 268 -16.71 7.72 19.51
N ILE A 269 -17.28 7.94 18.32
CA ILE A 269 -16.55 8.45 17.15
C ILE A 269 -16.15 9.93 17.25
N PHE A 270 -16.82 10.74 18.07
CA PHE A 270 -16.50 12.17 18.25
C PHE A 270 -15.59 12.36 19.47
N THR A 271 -14.35 11.86 19.38
CA THR A 271 -13.30 12.15 20.38
C THR A 271 -12.83 13.60 20.28
N GLU A 272 -12.01 14.05 21.24
CA GLU A 272 -11.40 15.40 21.17
C GLU A 272 -10.57 15.58 19.90
N GLU A 273 -9.71 14.60 19.59
CA GLU A 273 -8.90 14.60 18.37
C GLU A 273 -9.75 14.66 17.10
N VAL A 274 -10.78 13.81 16.98
CA VAL A 274 -11.67 13.79 15.82
C VAL A 274 -12.39 15.13 15.66
N ARG A 275 -12.83 15.76 16.75
CA ARG A 275 -13.44 17.10 16.69
C ARG A 275 -12.45 18.16 16.19
N SER A 276 -11.21 18.14 16.69
CA SER A 276 -10.17 19.09 16.22
C SER A 276 -9.94 18.92 14.73
N VAL A 277 -9.72 17.69 14.27
CA VAL A 277 -9.51 17.37 12.85
C VAL A 277 -10.66 17.90 11.97
N LEU A 278 -11.91 17.69 12.38
CA LEU A 278 -13.07 18.14 11.62
C LEU A 278 -13.16 19.68 11.55
N LEU A 279 -12.76 20.38 12.61
CA LEU A 279 -12.70 21.84 12.63
C LEU A 279 -11.58 22.38 11.75
N ASP A 280 -10.40 21.74 11.77
CA ASP A 280 -9.23 22.16 10.99
C ASP A 280 -9.33 21.80 9.50
N ALA A 281 -10.10 20.75 9.16
CA ALA A 281 -10.43 20.41 7.77
C ALA A 281 -11.40 21.41 7.12
N PHE A 282 -12.25 22.09 7.90
CA PHE A 282 -13.32 22.92 7.34
C PHE A 282 -12.83 24.12 6.52
N PRO A 283 -11.88 24.96 6.98
CA PRO A 283 -11.34 26.03 6.17
C PRO A 283 -10.78 25.55 4.83
N ILE A 284 -10.19 24.35 4.79
CA ILE A 284 -9.68 23.72 3.57
C ILE A 284 -10.85 23.38 2.64
N LEU A 285 -11.90 22.72 3.16
CA LEU A 285 -13.10 22.37 2.38
C LEU A 285 -13.81 23.61 1.81
N LEU A 286 -13.85 24.71 2.56
CA LEU A 286 -14.36 26.00 2.09
C LEU A 286 -13.56 26.54 0.90
N GLN A 287 -12.23 26.50 0.98
CA GLN A 287 -11.35 26.94 -0.11
C GLN A 287 -11.51 26.07 -1.35
N LEU A 288 -11.76 24.77 -1.18
CA LEU A 288 -12.02 23.83 -2.27
C LEU A 288 -13.43 23.95 -2.87
N GLY A 289 -14.30 24.79 -2.30
CA GLY A 289 -15.68 24.99 -2.76
C GLY A 289 -16.58 23.77 -2.54
N VAL A 290 -16.25 22.91 -1.57
CA VAL A 290 -16.97 21.65 -1.32
C VAL A 290 -18.08 21.90 -0.31
N PHE A 291 -19.33 21.92 -0.79
CA PHE A 291 -20.52 22.20 0.03
C PHE A 291 -21.63 21.19 -0.25
N GLY A 292 -22.45 20.93 0.78
CA GLY A 292 -23.68 20.15 0.66
C GLY A 292 -23.58 18.72 1.21
N LEU A 293 -24.70 18.01 1.16
CA LEU A 293 -24.82 16.65 1.70
C LEU A 293 -24.19 15.62 0.77
N SER A 294 -23.89 14.45 1.35
CA SER A 294 -23.41 13.33 0.53
C SER A 294 -24.45 12.93 -0.51
N LYS A 295 -23.96 12.78 -1.75
CA LYS A 295 -24.70 12.20 -2.88
C LYS A 295 -24.66 10.67 -2.86
N LYS A 296 -23.73 10.10 -2.09
CA LYS A 296 -23.52 8.66 -1.91
C LYS A 296 -24.05 8.23 -0.54
N LYS A 297 -24.92 7.21 -0.48
CA LYS A 297 -25.47 6.71 0.80
C LYS A 297 -24.74 5.49 1.36
N THR A 298 -23.82 4.92 0.59
CA THR A 298 -22.97 3.82 1.03
C THR A 298 -21.70 4.37 1.64
N GLN A 299 -21.29 3.81 2.76
CA GLN A 299 -20.04 4.16 3.41
C GLN A 299 -18.83 3.75 2.56
N LEU A 300 -17.72 4.48 2.72
CA LEU A 300 -16.42 4.08 2.21
C LEU A 300 -15.87 2.91 3.02
N VAL A 301 -15.07 2.09 2.36
CA VAL A 301 -14.23 1.08 3.01
C VAL A 301 -12.98 1.76 3.55
N THR A 302 -12.73 1.67 4.85
CA THR A 302 -11.41 2.04 5.41
C THR A 302 -10.43 0.92 5.10
N ASN A 303 -9.29 1.24 4.49
CA ASN A 303 -8.26 0.28 4.11
C ASN A 303 -6.98 0.48 4.92
N PHE A 304 -6.27 -0.62 5.19
CA PHE A 304 -5.03 -0.65 5.97
C PHE A 304 -4.12 -1.75 5.47
N MET A 305 -2.80 -1.57 5.59
CA MET A 305 -1.89 -2.71 5.59
C MET A 305 -2.35 -3.77 6.61
N ASP A 306 -2.28 -5.04 6.25
CA ASP A 306 -2.67 -6.17 7.08
C ASP A 306 -1.82 -6.29 8.35
N VAL A 307 -2.32 -6.99 9.36
CA VAL A 307 -1.67 -7.17 10.67
C VAL A 307 -0.27 -7.77 10.56
N ASN A 308 0.01 -8.55 9.51
CA ASN A 308 1.33 -9.15 9.29
C ASN A 308 2.33 -8.20 8.60
N TRP A 309 1.91 -6.98 8.24
CA TRP A 309 2.83 -5.95 7.74
C TRP A 309 3.88 -5.58 8.78
N GLN A 310 3.46 -5.42 10.05
CA GLN A 310 4.36 -5.09 11.14
C GLN A 310 4.73 -6.30 11.99
N TYR A 311 5.95 -6.30 12.51
CA TYR A 311 6.42 -7.26 13.51
C TYR A 311 6.73 -6.55 14.84
N ASN A 312 7.15 -7.30 15.86
CA ASN A 312 7.44 -6.80 17.22
C ASN A 312 6.22 -6.21 17.95
N ASN A 313 5.17 -7.02 18.13
CA ASN A 313 3.95 -6.68 18.87
C ASN A 313 3.19 -5.46 18.27
N PRO A 314 2.75 -5.58 17.00
CA PRO A 314 1.99 -4.53 16.33
C PRO A 314 0.59 -4.36 16.91
N ALA A 315 -0.01 -3.20 16.67
CA ALA A 315 -1.45 -3.05 16.82
C ALA A 315 -2.17 -3.79 15.68
N ASN A 316 -3.32 -4.38 15.99
CA ASN A 316 -4.14 -5.01 14.95
C ASN A 316 -5.09 -3.97 14.32
N PRO A 317 -5.01 -3.69 13.01
CA PRO A 317 -5.91 -2.75 12.35
C PRO A 317 -7.39 -3.15 12.45
N ALA A 318 -7.73 -4.43 12.62
CA ALA A 318 -9.11 -4.87 12.86
C ALA A 318 -9.72 -4.29 14.15
N ASP A 319 -8.90 -3.92 15.14
CA ASP A 319 -9.39 -3.29 16.37
C ASP A 319 -9.93 -1.86 16.15
N ALA A 320 -9.68 -1.27 14.97
CA ALA A 320 -10.21 0.03 14.59
C ALA A 320 -11.61 -0.04 13.95
N ALA A 321 -12.13 -1.24 13.65
CA ALA A 321 -13.30 -1.43 12.81
C ALA A 321 -14.58 -0.73 13.31
N ILE A 322 -15.09 0.20 12.50
CA ILE A 322 -16.42 0.78 12.62
C ILE A 322 -17.02 0.89 11.21
N GLY A 323 -17.83 -0.09 10.83
CA GLY A 323 -18.38 -0.19 9.47
C GLY A 323 -17.48 -0.97 8.51
N PRO A 324 -17.65 -0.80 7.17
CA PRO A 324 -16.84 -1.50 6.17
C PRO A 324 -15.34 -1.19 6.30
N GLN A 325 -14.53 -2.24 6.41
CA GLN A 325 -13.08 -2.20 6.44
C GLN A 325 -12.52 -3.32 5.56
N GLY A 326 -11.36 -3.08 4.95
CA GLY A 326 -10.59 -4.07 4.21
C GLY A 326 -9.11 -3.94 4.54
N TYR A 327 -8.35 -4.94 4.10
CA TYR A 327 -6.94 -5.08 4.44
C TYR A 327 -6.13 -5.33 3.18
N ASP A 328 -4.95 -4.74 3.17
CA ASP A 328 -4.03 -4.70 2.06
C ASP A 328 -2.75 -5.44 2.40
N ASN A 329 -2.36 -6.36 1.52
CA ASN A 329 -1.08 -7.06 1.65
C ASN A 329 -0.24 -6.85 0.39
N HIS A 330 1.02 -6.49 0.59
CA HIS A 330 1.99 -6.43 -0.50
C HIS A 330 2.87 -7.67 -0.45
N LEU A 331 2.99 -8.36 -1.59
CA LEU A 331 3.82 -9.56 -1.69
C LEU A 331 4.72 -9.52 -2.91
N TYR A 332 5.96 -9.12 -2.67
CA TYR A 332 7.03 -9.14 -3.67
C TYR A 332 8.06 -10.20 -3.32
N TYR A 333 8.39 -11.04 -4.29
CA TYR A 333 9.47 -12.00 -4.15
C TYR A 333 10.83 -11.42 -4.54
N VAL A 334 10.86 -10.36 -5.36
CA VAL A 334 12.08 -9.78 -5.92
C VAL A 334 13.01 -9.16 -4.87
N PHE A 335 12.49 -8.79 -3.69
CA PHE A 335 13.26 -8.19 -2.60
C PHE A 335 13.84 -9.21 -1.59
N GLY A 336 13.60 -10.50 -1.80
CA GLY A 336 14.11 -11.56 -0.91
C GLY A 336 13.24 -11.83 0.30
N GLY A 337 13.69 -12.75 1.16
CA GLY A 337 13.02 -13.08 2.42
C GLY A 337 11.80 -14.01 2.33
N VAL A 338 11.26 -14.26 1.14
CA VAL A 338 10.04 -15.08 0.94
C VAL A 338 10.36 -16.54 0.59
N ALA A 339 11.26 -16.75 -0.38
CA ALA A 339 11.66 -18.07 -0.85
C ALA A 339 13.07 -18.01 -1.47
N ASN A 340 13.71 -19.18 -1.63
CA ASN A 340 14.96 -19.26 -2.40
C ASN A 340 14.75 -18.78 -3.83
N ALA A 341 15.75 -18.10 -4.40
CA ALA A 341 15.70 -17.50 -5.73
C ALA A 341 15.83 -18.56 -6.86
N ASP A 342 14.81 -19.40 -6.99
CA ASP A 342 14.68 -20.36 -8.08
C ASP A 342 13.21 -20.64 -8.44
N PRO A 343 12.92 -21.10 -9.68
CA PRO A 343 11.57 -21.36 -10.13
C PRO A 343 10.75 -22.29 -9.23
N VAL A 344 11.36 -23.37 -8.71
CA VAL A 344 10.62 -24.39 -7.96
C VAL A 344 10.25 -23.86 -6.58
N SER A 345 11.18 -23.17 -5.92
CA SER A 345 10.94 -22.58 -4.60
C SER A 345 9.90 -21.47 -4.65
N TYR A 346 9.91 -20.62 -5.68
CA TYR A 346 8.88 -19.57 -5.86
C TYR A 346 7.50 -20.19 -6.08
N MET A 347 7.37 -21.13 -7.02
CA MET A 347 6.11 -21.81 -7.30
C MET A 347 5.59 -22.60 -6.10
N THR A 348 6.48 -23.28 -5.36
CA THR A 348 6.10 -23.99 -4.13
C THR A 348 5.63 -23.02 -3.06
N SER A 349 6.32 -21.89 -2.87
CA SER A 349 5.92 -20.90 -1.87
C SER A 349 4.55 -20.29 -2.19
N ILE A 350 4.36 -19.79 -3.42
CA ILE A 350 3.09 -19.14 -3.78
C ILE A 350 1.92 -20.13 -3.75
N CYS A 351 2.07 -21.33 -4.29
CA CYS A 351 0.97 -22.31 -4.41
C CYS A 351 0.56 -22.95 -3.07
N ASN A 352 1.30 -22.68 -2.00
CA ASN A 352 0.96 -23.09 -0.64
C ASN A 352 0.79 -21.87 0.29
N LEU A 353 0.52 -20.68 -0.27
CA LEU A 353 0.28 -19.46 0.49
C LEU A 353 -0.99 -19.58 1.35
N GLU A 354 -0.85 -19.40 2.67
CA GLU A 354 -1.95 -19.42 3.64
C GLU A 354 -2.31 -18.03 4.18
N ARG A 355 -1.78 -16.96 3.57
CA ARG A 355 -1.86 -15.59 4.10
C ARG A 355 -3.30 -15.10 4.27
N VAL A 356 -4.16 -15.36 3.28
CA VAL A 356 -5.59 -15.00 3.35
C VAL A 356 -6.28 -15.65 4.55
N GLN A 357 -6.00 -16.93 4.82
CA GLN A 357 -6.60 -17.68 5.92
C GLN A 357 -6.05 -17.23 7.27
N ASN A 358 -4.75 -16.98 7.35
CA ASN A 358 -4.07 -16.55 8.56
C ASN A 358 -4.52 -15.16 8.99
N ASP A 359 -4.64 -14.22 8.05
CA ASP A 359 -5.12 -12.85 8.31
C ASP A 359 -6.59 -12.88 8.75
N ALA A 360 -7.43 -13.64 8.04
CA ALA A 360 -8.83 -13.80 8.42
C ALA A 360 -9.01 -14.37 9.84
N ALA A 361 -8.10 -15.25 10.29
CA ALA A 361 -8.12 -15.79 11.65
C ALA A 361 -7.80 -14.73 12.72
N LEU A 362 -7.18 -13.61 12.33
CA LEU A 362 -6.86 -12.46 13.18
C LEU A 362 -7.86 -11.31 13.03
N GLY A 363 -8.93 -11.48 12.25
CA GLY A 363 -9.95 -10.45 12.00
C GLY A 363 -9.70 -9.61 10.75
N ASP A 364 -8.60 -9.87 10.03
CA ASP A 364 -8.20 -9.13 8.83
C ASP A 364 -8.86 -9.74 7.59
N SER A 365 -10.17 -9.53 7.47
CA SER A 365 -10.96 -9.94 6.32
C SER A 365 -12.04 -8.90 5.96
N PRO A 366 -12.25 -8.59 4.67
CA PRO A 366 -11.57 -9.17 3.51
C PRO A 366 -10.15 -8.61 3.28
N LEU A 367 -9.25 -9.50 2.87
CA LEU A 367 -7.88 -9.18 2.43
C LEU A 367 -7.77 -9.14 0.91
N TRP A 368 -7.13 -8.14 0.34
CA TRP A 368 -6.65 -8.17 -1.05
C TRP A 368 -5.14 -7.95 -1.11
N PHE A 369 -4.54 -8.40 -2.22
CA PHE A 369 -3.13 -8.14 -2.50
C PHE A 369 -3.02 -6.83 -3.28
N GLY A 370 -2.86 -5.70 -2.60
CA GLY A 370 -2.87 -4.38 -3.21
C GLY A 370 -1.61 -4.06 -4.01
N GLU A 371 -0.54 -4.81 -3.78
CA GLU A 371 0.66 -4.76 -4.58
C GLU A 371 1.34 -6.11 -4.76
N TRP A 372 1.71 -6.40 -6.01
CA TRP A 372 2.48 -7.55 -6.44
C TRP A 372 2.98 -7.32 -7.87
N GLY A 373 4.01 -8.06 -8.30
CA GLY A 373 4.57 -7.95 -9.64
C GLY A 373 5.11 -9.28 -10.16
N LEU A 374 5.56 -9.31 -11.41
CA LEU A 374 6.27 -10.46 -11.99
C LEU A 374 7.79 -10.54 -11.76
N PRO A 375 8.52 -9.53 -11.26
CA PRO A 375 9.97 -9.62 -11.15
C PRO A 375 10.43 -10.70 -10.18
N VAL A 376 11.60 -11.25 -10.46
CA VAL A 376 12.21 -12.34 -9.70
C VAL A 376 13.71 -12.13 -9.51
N GLN A 377 14.32 -12.83 -8.56
CA GLN A 377 15.76 -12.73 -8.26
C GLN A 377 16.65 -13.69 -9.07
N PHE A 378 16.14 -14.22 -10.18
CA PHE A 378 16.87 -15.15 -11.04
C PHE A 378 16.59 -14.86 -12.51
N ASN A 379 17.48 -15.29 -13.40
CA ASN A 379 17.23 -15.16 -14.82
C ASN A 379 16.01 -16.00 -15.21
N THR A 380 14.98 -15.35 -15.75
CA THR A 380 13.68 -15.96 -15.98
C THR A 380 13.33 -16.03 -17.46
N THR A 381 12.32 -16.83 -17.78
CA THR A 381 11.80 -17.00 -19.15
C THR A 381 10.35 -16.54 -19.19
N ASP A 382 9.89 -16.17 -20.38
CA ASP A 382 8.49 -15.76 -20.62
C ASP A 382 7.51 -16.89 -20.26
N ALA A 383 7.90 -18.14 -20.50
CA ALA A 383 7.14 -19.32 -20.11
C ALA A 383 7.01 -19.46 -18.58
N PHE A 384 8.05 -19.08 -17.83
CA PHE A 384 7.98 -19.03 -16.37
C PHE A 384 7.10 -17.86 -15.91
N LEU A 385 7.27 -16.66 -16.48
CA LEU A 385 6.45 -15.50 -16.09
C LEU A 385 4.95 -15.73 -16.30
N THR A 386 4.58 -16.48 -17.33
CA THR A 386 3.18 -16.90 -17.56
C THR A 386 2.67 -17.79 -16.42
N GLN A 387 3.44 -18.81 -16.02
CA GLN A 387 3.09 -19.69 -14.89
C GLN A 387 3.06 -18.92 -13.57
N TRP A 388 4.04 -18.04 -13.37
CA TRP A 388 4.20 -17.21 -12.19
C TRP A 388 3.02 -16.25 -11.99
N ALA A 389 2.59 -15.59 -13.07
CA ALA A 389 1.42 -14.72 -13.06
C ALA A 389 0.14 -15.48 -12.68
N ASP A 390 -0.11 -16.65 -13.28
CA ASP A 390 -1.29 -17.45 -12.97
C ASP A 390 -1.29 -17.97 -11.54
N ALA A 391 -0.14 -18.44 -11.03
CA ALA A 391 -0.03 -18.93 -9.67
C ALA A 391 -0.30 -17.84 -8.64
N GLN A 392 0.30 -16.65 -8.83
CA GLN A 392 0.02 -15.47 -8.01
C GLN A 392 -1.47 -15.10 -8.04
N LYS A 393 -2.05 -14.92 -9.25
CA LYS A 393 -3.47 -14.59 -9.40
C LYS A 393 -4.38 -15.62 -8.74
N LEU A 394 -4.09 -16.91 -8.88
CA LEU A 394 -4.89 -18.00 -8.32
C LEU A 394 -4.94 -17.92 -6.79
N MET A 395 -3.78 -17.67 -6.17
CA MET A 395 -3.65 -17.64 -4.72
C MET A 395 -4.20 -16.34 -4.13
N TYR A 396 -3.95 -15.20 -4.77
CA TYR A 396 -4.53 -13.91 -4.36
C TYR A 396 -6.04 -13.89 -4.59
N SER A 397 -6.52 -14.67 -5.56
CA SER A 397 -7.95 -14.84 -5.80
C SER A 397 -8.69 -15.61 -4.69
N GLN A 398 -8.00 -16.17 -3.69
CA GLN A 398 -8.65 -16.71 -2.50
C GLN A 398 -9.19 -15.63 -1.54
N GLY A 399 -8.62 -14.42 -1.56
CA GLY A 399 -9.08 -13.26 -0.77
C GLY A 399 -10.19 -12.46 -1.45
N ALA A 400 -10.17 -11.13 -1.36
CA ALA A 400 -11.02 -10.20 -2.10
C ALA A 400 -10.48 -9.82 -3.50
N GLY A 401 -9.22 -10.14 -3.80
CA GLY A 401 -8.66 -9.96 -5.14
C GLY A 401 -7.23 -9.50 -5.10
N TRP A 402 -6.82 -8.86 -6.18
CA TRP A 402 -5.45 -8.40 -6.36
C TRP A 402 -5.42 -7.11 -7.18
N ILE A 403 -4.37 -6.33 -6.96
CA ILE A 403 -4.11 -5.06 -7.63
C ILE A 403 -2.63 -5.09 -8.05
N PHE A 404 -2.37 -5.20 -9.35
CA PHE A 404 -1.01 -5.37 -9.88
C PHE A 404 -0.21 -4.05 -9.79
N TRP A 405 1.03 -4.12 -9.32
CA TRP A 405 1.98 -3.02 -9.41
C TRP A 405 2.86 -3.22 -10.66
N ASN A 406 2.69 -2.45 -11.74
CA ASN A 406 1.84 -1.27 -11.94
C ASN A 406 1.06 -1.35 -13.26
N PHE A 407 0.11 -0.44 -13.52
CA PHE A 407 -0.58 -0.41 -14.82
C PHE A 407 0.41 -0.30 -15.99
N LYS A 408 1.41 0.59 -15.86
CA LYS A 408 2.53 0.73 -16.80
C LYS A 408 3.82 1.21 -16.16
N VAL A 409 4.88 0.99 -16.92
CA VAL A 409 6.24 1.48 -16.72
C VAL A 409 6.73 1.96 -18.08
N GLU A 410 7.64 2.93 -18.09
CA GLU A 410 8.22 3.47 -19.31
C GLU A 410 8.91 2.39 -20.14
N LYS A 411 8.80 2.50 -21.47
CA LYS A 411 9.59 1.71 -22.41
C LYS A 411 10.63 2.61 -23.07
N SER A 412 11.83 2.63 -22.51
CA SER A 412 12.98 3.43 -22.97
C SER A 412 14.26 2.61 -22.88
N GLU A 413 15.35 3.09 -23.49
CA GLU A 413 16.67 2.45 -23.35
C GLU A 413 17.12 2.40 -21.87
N LEU A 414 16.81 3.45 -21.10
CA LEU A 414 17.13 3.52 -19.67
C LEU A 414 16.27 2.61 -18.81
N ALA A 415 14.99 2.45 -19.16
CA ALA A 415 14.10 1.52 -18.46
C ALA A 415 14.45 0.06 -18.76
N GLY A 416 15.14 -0.23 -19.87
CA GLY A 416 15.52 -1.58 -20.24
C GLY A 416 14.30 -2.51 -20.31
N ASP A 417 14.35 -3.59 -19.53
CA ASP A 417 13.32 -4.64 -19.54
C ASP A 417 12.30 -4.52 -18.39
N LEU A 418 12.22 -3.37 -17.71
CA LEU A 418 11.33 -3.19 -16.57
C LEU A 418 9.85 -3.45 -16.95
N ALA A 419 9.42 -3.01 -18.13
CA ALA A 419 8.04 -3.18 -18.57
C ALA A 419 7.62 -4.65 -18.67
N ARG A 420 8.54 -5.56 -19.00
CA ARG A 420 8.26 -7.00 -19.11
C ARG A 420 7.78 -7.61 -17.79
N GLU A 421 8.17 -7.03 -16.65
CA GLU A 421 7.88 -7.60 -15.33
C GLU A 421 7.01 -6.68 -14.44
N TRP A 422 7.06 -5.36 -14.66
CA TRP A 422 6.38 -4.36 -13.85
C TRP A 422 5.20 -3.65 -14.55
N SER A 423 4.95 -3.88 -15.84
CA SER A 423 3.78 -3.31 -16.53
C SER A 423 2.70 -4.36 -16.75
N TYR A 424 1.52 -4.14 -16.16
CA TYR A 424 0.34 -4.98 -16.36
C TYR A 424 -0.07 -5.02 -17.83
N LEU A 425 -0.16 -3.85 -18.47
CA LEU A 425 -0.55 -3.75 -19.88
C LEU A 425 0.41 -4.51 -20.80
N GLU A 426 1.72 -4.45 -20.52
CA GLU A 426 2.71 -5.24 -21.24
C GLU A 426 2.59 -6.73 -20.97
N GLY A 427 2.37 -7.12 -19.71
CA GLY A 427 2.14 -8.51 -19.35
C GLY A 427 0.92 -9.12 -20.05
N VAL A 428 -0.11 -8.31 -20.37
CA VAL A 428 -1.24 -8.74 -21.20
C VAL A 428 -0.86 -8.85 -22.68
N GLU A 429 -0.11 -7.89 -23.22
CA GLU A 429 0.35 -7.92 -24.62
C GLU A 429 1.26 -9.12 -24.90
N LEU A 430 2.15 -9.46 -23.96
CA LEU A 430 3.06 -10.60 -24.03
C LEU A 430 2.38 -11.94 -23.68
N GLY A 431 1.14 -11.91 -23.20
CA GLY A 431 0.35 -13.11 -22.88
C GLY A 431 0.63 -13.76 -21.53
N TYR A 432 1.42 -13.11 -20.66
CA TYR A 432 1.63 -13.59 -19.27
C TYR A 432 0.36 -13.47 -18.46
N LEU A 433 -0.40 -12.40 -18.70
CA LEU A 433 -1.68 -12.09 -18.08
C LEU A 433 -2.79 -12.19 -19.13
N THR A 434 -3.90 -12.82 -18.76
CA THR A 434 -5.07 -12.94 -19.64
C THR A 434 -5.83 -11.63 -19.76
N LYS A 435 -6.36 -11.33 -20.96
CA LYS A 435 -7.21 -10.16 -21.21
C LYS A 435 -8.48 -10.10 -20.36
N ASP A 436 -9.07 -11.26 -20.05
CA ASP A 436 -10.07 -11.36 -18.97
C ASP A 436 -9.30 -11.68 -17.67
N PRO A 437 -9.21 -10.75 -16.71
CA PRO A 437 -8.38 -10.93 -15.53
C PRO A 437 -8.91 -12.00 -14.58
N SER A 438 -10.17 -12.44 -14.75
CA SER A 438 -10.75 -13.57 -14.01
C SER A 438 -10.29 -14.95 -14.53
N LYS A 439 -9.62 -14.99 -15.69
CA LYS A 439 -9.12 -16.23 -16.32
C LYS A 439 -7.64 -16.46 -16.01
N TYR A 440 -7.19 -17.65 -16.34
CA TYR A 440 -5.81 -18.12 -16.20
C TYR A 440 -5.39 -18.74 -17.53
N ASN A 441 -4.10 -18.68 -17.86
CA ASN A 441 -3.56 -19.45 -18.98
C ASN A 441 -3.53 -20.96 -18.63
N ASP A 442 -3.15 -21.31 -17.40
CA ASP A 442 -3.28 -22.64 -16.82
C ASP A 442 -3.97 -22.60 -15.43
N PRO A 443 -5.25 -22.99 -15.32
CA PRO A 443 -5.95 -23.04 -14.04
C PRO A 443 -5.45 -24.13 -13.09
N ASN A 444 -4.58 -25.05 -13.56
CA ASN A 444 -3.97 -26.11 -12.76
C ASN A 444 -2.50 -25.85 -12.45
N VAL A 445 -1.99 -24.64 -12.69
CA VAL A 445 -0.57 -24.29 -12.56
C VAL A 445 0.04 -24.66 -11.21
N CYS A 446 -0.77 -24.63 -10.14
CA CYS A 446 -0.32 -24.97 -8.79
C CYS A 446 -0.34 -26.47 -8.45
N VAL A 447 -1.03 -27.31 -9.21
CA VAL A 447 -1.17 -28.75 -8.92
C VAL A 447 0.17 -29.46 -8.70
N PRO A 448 1.24 -29.21 -9.47
CA PRO A 448 2.54 -29.86 -9.27
C PRO A 448 3.28 -29.42 -7.99
N TYR A 449 2.89 -28.30 -7.39
CA TYR A 449 3.62 -27.63 -6.32
C TYR A 449 2.93 -27.70 -4.94
N ILE A 450 1.70 -28.25 -4.88
CA ILE A 450 0.99 -28.43 -3.62
C ILE A 450 1.69 -29.48 -2.76
N ILE A 451 2.07 -29.10 -1.56
CA ILE A 451 2.65 -30.01 -0.57
C ILE A 451 1.50 -30.84 0.01
N GLN A 452 1.44 -32.12 -0.35
CA GLN A 452 0.47 -33.03 0.24
C GLN A 452 0.81 -33.24 1.72
N PRO A 453 -0.14 -33.07 2.66
CA PRO A 453 0.10 -33.44 4.05
C PRO A 453 0.41 -34.93 4.08
N SER A 454 1.60 -35.29 4.56
CA SER A 454 2.05 -36.67 4.59
C SER A 454 1.09 -37.51 5.44
N SER A 455 0.47 -38.51 4.82
CA SER A 455 -0.24 -39.56 5.54
C SER A 455 0.79 -40.39 6.31
N SER A 456 0.87 -40.16 7.63
CA SER A 456 1.48 -41.01 8.66
C SER A 456 2.94 -41.42 8.49
N ALA A 457 3.81 -40.85 9.34
CA ALA A 457 4.86 -41.62 10.00
C ALA A 457 4.49 -41.74 11.48
N SER A 458 3.68 -42.74 11.83
CA SER A 458 3.54 -43.21 13.20
C SER A 458 4.84 -43.93 13.61
N ALA A 459 5.84 -43.18 14.03
CA ALA A 459 6.97 -43.74 14.76
C ALA A 459 6.65 -43.66 16.26
N SER A 460 6.18 -44.79 16.80
CA SER A 460 6.09 -45.03 18.23
C SER A 460 7.49 -44.91 18.85
N ALA A 461 7.72 -43.89 19.67
CA ALA A 461 8.84 -43.86 20.60
C ALA A 461 8.29 -43.89 22.03
N SER A 462 8.37 -45.06 22.66
CA SER A 462 8.17 -45.22 24.10
C SER A 462 9.26 -44.48 24.89
N PRO A 463 8.96 -44.00 26.11
CA PRO A 463 9.90 -43.20 26.89
C PRO A 463 10.88 -44.13 27.61
N THR A 464 12.18 -43.89 27.44
CA THR A 464 13.19 -44.39 28.36
C THR A 464 14.05 -43.23 28.85
N SER A 465 13.92 -42.99 30.15
CA SER A 465 14.74 -42.13 30.99
C SER A 465 16.21 -42.52 30.96
N THR A 466 17.11 -41.54 30.86
CA THR A 466 18.32 -41.49 31.71
C THR A 466 18.92 -40.08 31.72
N SER A 467 19.47 -39.76 32.88
CA SER A 467 19.92 -38.48 33.42
C SER A 467 21.26 -37.94 32.90
N ALA A 468 21.38 -36.61 32.94
CA ALA A 468 22.53 -35.72 33.16
C ALA A 468 23.96 -36.30 33.24
N SER A 469 24.91 -35.65 32.55
CA SER A 469 25.90 -34.75 33.17
C SER A 469 26.75 -34.00 32.14
N ALA A 470 27.18 -32.79 32.51
CA ALA A 470 28.09 -31.92 31.78
C ALA A 470 29.52 -32.45 31.67
N SER A 471 30.26 -32.03 30.63
CA SER A 471 31.66 -31.61 30.76
C SER A 471 32.12 -30.79 29.56
N GLU A 472 32.74 -29.66 29.85
CA GLU A 472 33.50 -28.79 28.96
C GLU A 472 34.62 -29.53 28.23
N THR A 473 34.94 -29.12 27.00
CA THR A 473 36.33 -29.04 26.56
C THR A 473 36.51 -28.05 25.42
N THR A 474 37.59 -27.31 25.53
CA THR A 474 38.06 -26.20 24.70
C THR A 474 38.74 -26.66 23.41
N SER A 475 38.76 -25.76 22.42
CA SER A 475 39.96 -25.29 21.68
C SER A 475 39.94 -25.35 20.15
N ALA A 476 40.43 -24.22 19.61
CA ALA A 476 41.27 -24.05 18.43
C ALA A 476 40.62 -23.82 17.05
N SER A 477 40.85 -22.59 16.61
CA SER A 477 40.82 -22.00 15.27
C SER A 477 41.58 -22.78 14.19
N ALA A 478 41.07 -22.73 12.96
CA ALA A 478 41.89 -22.64 11.75
C ALA A 478 41.15 -21.90 10.63
N SER A 479 41.71 -20.75 10.25
CA SER A 479 41.42 -19.97 9.07
C SER A 479 41.91 -20.66 7.79
N ALA A 480 41.15 -20.58 6.70
CA ALA A 480 41.71 -20.66 5.35
C ALA A 480 40.88 -19.83 4.37
N SER A 481 41.61 -19.05 3.58
CA SER A 481 41.23 -17.91 2.77
C SER A 481 40.68 -18.28 1.39
N ALA A 482 39.76 -17.49 0.84
CA ALA A 482 39.60 -17.31 -0.60
C ALA A 482 39.10 -15.89 -0.92
N GLN A 483 39.78 -15.24 -1.87
CA GLN A 483 39.61 -13.87 -2.35
C GLN A 483 38.57 -13.79 -3.50
N PRO A 484 38.22 -12.60 -4.03
CA PRO A 484 36.85 -12.16 -4.18
C PRO A 484 36.29 -12.34 -5.60
N THR A 485 34.97 -12.49 -5.70
CA THR A 485 34.24 -12.24 -6.95
C THR A 485 33.16 -11.19 -6.70
N THR A 486 33.20 -10.17 -7.55
CA THR A 486 32.37 -8.97 -7.54
C THR A 486 30.93 -9.29 -7.93
N SER A 487 29.99 -9.02 -7.02
CA SER A 487 28.58 -8.77 -7.36
C SER A 487 28.00 -7.88 -6.27
N ALA A 488 27.48 -6.72 -6.67
CA ALA A 488 26.89 -5.73 -5.78
C ALA A 488 25.55 -6.28 -5.26
N SER A 489 25.55 -6.77 -4.03
CA SER A 489 24.35 -7.07 -3.25
C SER A 489 24.02 -5.87 -2.39
N VAL A 490 22.87 -5.22 -2.64
CA VAL A 490 22.27 -4.28 -1.71
C VAL A 490 21.70 -5.12 -0.57
N SER A 491 22.37 -5.11 0.58
CA SER A 491 21.89 -5.77 1.80
C SER A 491 21.41 -4.74 2.80
N ALA A 492 20.21 -5.03 3.31
CA ALA A 492 19.67 -4.75 4.63
C ALA A 492 20.58 -3.99 5.63
N SER A 493 19.95 -2.98 6.21
CA SER A 493 20.35 -2.16 7.35
C SER A 493 21.03 -2.91 8.50
N GLU A 494 22.24 -2.46 8.87
CA GLU A 494 22.81 -2.69 10.21
C GLU A 494 22.99 -1.33 10.91
N GLN A 495 22.44 -1.24 12.13
CA GLN A 495 22.45 -0.07 13.00
C GLN A 495 23.85 0.20 13.56
N ALA A 496 24.30 1.46 13.47
CA ALA A 496 25.48 1.93 14.18
C ALA A 496 25.10 2.49 15.56
N THR A 497 25.54 1.85 16.62
CA THR A 497 25.55 2.39 17.99
C THR A 497 26.69 3.40 18.14
N VAL A 498 26.38 4.66 18.45
CA VAL A 498 27.35 5.67 18.87
C VAL A 498 27.33 5.77 20.40
N SER A 499 28.48 5.51 21.03
CA SER A 499 28.72 5.78 22.44
C SER A 499 29.39 7.15 22.60
N GLU A 500 28.75 8.05 23.34
CA GLU A 500 29.33 9.32 23.80
C GLU A 500 30.48 9.07 24.80
N SER A 501 31.56 9.85 24.66
CA SER A 501 32.46 10.13 25.78
C SER A 501 32.85 11.61 25.77
N THR A 502 32.31 12.35 26.72
CA THR A 502 32.73 13.72 27.08
C THR A 502 34.03 13.70 27.87
N SER A 503 35.02 14.53 27.51
CA SER A 503 35.79 15.28 28.52
C SER A 503 36.50 16.52 27.93
N THR A 504 35.99 17.67 28.33
CA THR A 504 36.71 18.88 28.80
C THR A 504 37.90 19.46 28.03
N GLN A 505 37.64 20.69 27.56
CA GLN A 505 38.53 21.82 27.27
C GLN A 505 39.65 22.08 28.32
N PRO A 506 40.72 22.87 28.02
CA PRO A 506 40.55 24.34 27.93
C PRO A 506 41.50 25.13 26.99
N SER A 507 41.01 26.35 26.63
CA SER A 507 41.75 27.63 26.45
C SER A 507 42.87 27.73 25.39
N ALA A 508 43.16 28.85 24.74
CA ALA A 508 42.51 30.12 24.47
C ALA A 508 43.43 30.88 23.48
N SER A 509 42.86 31.86 22.78
CA SER A 509 43.50 33.04 22.16
C SER A 509 44.21 32.92 20.80
N ALA A 510 43.63 33.70 19.87
CA ALA A 510 44.24 34.67 18.95
C ALA A 510 45.28 34.13 17.94
N SER A 511 45.26 34.48 16.65
CA SER A 511 44.99 35.79 16.04
C SER A 511 45.10 35.65 14.51
N ALA A 512 44.57 36.69 13.84
CA ALA A 512 44.63 37.05 12.42
C ALA A 512 43.55 36.45 11.51
#